data_AF-A0A925PTF3-F1
#
_entry.id   AF-A0A925PTF3-F1
#
_cell.length_a   1.000
_cell.length_b   1.000
_cell.length_c   1.000
_cell.angle_alpha   90.00
_cell.angle_beta   90.00
_cell.angle_gamma   90.00
#
_symmetry.space_group_name_H-M   'P 1'
#
loop_
_entity.id
_entity.type
_entity.pdbx_description
1 polymer ?
#
loop_
_entity_poly.entity_id
_entity_poly.type
_entity_poly.pdbx_seq_one_letter_code
_entity_poly.pdbx_strand_id
1 'polypeptide(L)'
;MRTLLPAVLLAIPLVAGAQPAAPAPNPPVPNSPLQWEVREGNHPRMGPIRVAVPASSVATVVGKEKILSLVFFSCEKRRGKIAIELANAAESDARSGLYPKQMPRLFCNPRSVSAARSEIATTWFVSEIGDALANGLSPVELRGCASIDVVQDLALPRGWGAETQRIEIEIIPYRREVESVLSSCVEGPALAAR
;
A
#
# COMPACT_ATOMS: atom_id res chain seq x y z
N MET A 1 67.31 59.15 -10.31
CA MET A 1 67.36 58.03 -9.35
C MET A 1 66.12 57.19 -9.56
N ARG A 2 66.31 55.92 -9.95
CA ARG A 2 65.26 54.94 -10.21
C ARG A 2 64.89 54.28 -8.87
N THR A 3 63.62 54.26 -8.52
CA THR A 3 63.13 53.46 -7.37
C THR A 3 61.94 52.65 -7.84
N LEU A 4 62.10 51.33 -7.75
CA LEU A 4 61.13 50.30 -8.15
C LEU A 4 59.96 50.23 -7.16
N LEU A 5 58.74 50.12 -7.67
CA LEU A 5 57.54 49.71 -6.92
C LEU A 5 57.42 48.18 -6.96
N PRO A 6 57.18 47.49 -5.83
CA PRO A 6 56.93 46.06 -5.83
C PRO A 6 55.48 45.76 -6.22
N ALA A 7 55.29 44.84 -7.16
CA ALA A 7 54.00 44.27 -7.50
C ALA A 7 53.56 43.29 -6.40
N VAL A 8 52.47 43.61 -5.70
CA VAL A 8 51.81 42.70 -4.76
C VAL A 8 50.98 41.70 -5.57
N LEU A 9 51.42 40.44 -5.64
CA LEU A 9 50.62 39.34 -6.16
C LEU A 9 49.52 38.99 -5.13
N LEU A 10 48.27 39.32 -5.45
CA LEU A 10 47.09 38.82 -4.75
C LEU A 10 46.81 37.39 -5.21
N ALA A 11 47.07 36.41 -4.34
CA ALA A 11 46.63 35.04 -4.54
C ALA A 11 45.12 34.95 -4.24
N ILE A 12 44.31 34.71 -5.27
CA ILE A 12 42.88 34.42 -5.14
C ILE A 12 42.74 32.94 -4.74
N PRO A 13 42.13 32.60 -3.60
CA PRO A 13 41.85 31.20 -3.29
C PRO A 13 40.74 30.70 -4.22
N LEU A 14 41.03 29.60 -4.95
CA LEU A 14 39.99 28.83 -5.63
C LEU A 14 39.07 28.24 -4.55
N VAL A 15 37.85 28.78 -4.45
CA VAL A 15 36.76 28.12 -3.74
C VAL A 15 36.37 26.91 -4.58
N ALA A 16 36.73 25.71 -4.10
CA ALA A 16 36.21 24.47 -4.65
C ALA A 16 34.70 24.46 -4.43
N GLY A 17 33.94 24.69 -5.51
CA GLY A 17 32.49 24.55 -5.49
C GLY A 17 32.14 23.12 -5.12
N ALA A 18 31.53 22.93 -3.94
CA ALA A 18 30.94 21.66 -3.57
C ALA A 18 29.90 21.29 -4.62
N GLN A 19 30.17 20.23 -5.40
CA GLN A 19 29.15 19.65 -6.26
C GLN A 19 28.00 19.18 -5.35
N PRO A 20 26.74 19.55 -5.66
CA PRO A 20 25.61 18.99 -4.93
C PRO A 20 25.69 17.47 -5.01
N ALA A 21 25.66 16.82 -3.85
CA ALA A 21 25.65 15.37 -3.75
C ALA A 21 24.53 14.84 -4.65
N ALA A 22 24.85 13.83 -5.47
CA ALA A 22 23.85 13.14 -6.28
C ALA A 22 22.70 12.69 -5.36
N PRO A 23 21.43 12.85 -5.78
CA PRO A 23 20.31 12.39 -4.99
C PRO A 23 20.52 10.91 -4.66
N ALA A 24 20.29 10.55 -3.39
CA ALA A 24 20.42 9.18 -2.94
C ALA A 24 19.59 8.26 -3.87
N PRO A 25 20.14 7.09 -4.27
CA PRO A 25 19.39 6.17 -5.09
C PRO A 25 18.07 5.85 -4.39
N ASN A 26 16.96 5.92 -5.14
CA ASN A 26 15.66 5.52 -4.62
C ASN A 26 15.81 4.13 -4.00
N PRO A 27 15.32 3.91 -2.77
CA PRO A 27 15.39 2.60 -2.15
C PRO A 27 14.75 1.57 -3.07
N PRO A 28 15.27 0.33 -3.09
CA PRO A 28 14.73 -0.72 -3.94
C PRO A 28 13.24 -0.86 -3.67
N VAL A 29 12.45 -0.86 -4.74
CA VAL A 29 11.01 -1.13 -4.68
C VAL A 29 10.85 -2.56 -4.16
N PRO A 30 10.04 -2.80 -3.11
CA PRO A 30 9.75 -4.16 -2.66
C PRO A 30 9.24 -5.02 -3.82
N ASN A 31 9.57 -6.31 -3.82
CA ASN A 31 9.06 -7.25 -4.83
C ASN A 31 7.94 -8.09 -4.21
N SER A 32 6.73 -7.54 -4.15
CA SER A 32 5.54 -8.34 -3.83
C SER A 32 5.30 -9.35 -4.96
N PRO A 33 5.09 -10.64 -4.66
CA PRO A 33 4.81 -11.69 -5.64
C PRO A 33 3.40 -11.60 -6.21
N LEU A 34 2.53 -10.75 -5.65
CA LEU A 34 1.17 -10.56 -6.13
C LEU A 34 1.17 -9.93 -7.52
N GLN A 35 0.66 -10.69 -8.48
CA GLN A 35 0.28 -10.21 -9.80
C GLN A 35 -1.16 -9.72 -9.74
N TRP A 36 -1.45 -8.63 -10.44
CA TRP A 36 -2.74 -7.95 -10.37
C TRP A 36 -3.39 -7.87 -11.73
N GLU A 37 -4.71 -7.83 -11.74
CA GLU A 37 -5.53 -7.52 -12.90
C GLU A 37 -6.45 -6.36 -12.56
N VAL A 38 -6.52 -5.37 -13.45
CA VAL A 38 -7.42 -4.22 -13.26
C VAL A 38 -8.73 -4.46 -13.99
N ARG A 39 -9.83 -4.26 -13.29
CA ARG A 39 -11.19 -4.45 -13.81
C ARG A 39 -12.08 -3.28 -13.44
N GLU A 40 -13.11 -3.09 -14.25
CA GLU A 40 -14.23 -2.20 -13.94
C GLU A 40 -15.38 -3.03 -13.37
N GLY A 41 -16.11 -2.49 -12.40
CA GLY A 41 -17.18 -3.24 -11.74
C GLY A 41 -18.15 -2.37 -10.96
N ASN A 42 -19.10 -3.04 -10.29
CA ASN A 42 -20.08 -2.40 -9.42
C ASN A 42 -20.13 -3.16 -8.10
N HIS A 43 -19.65 -2.53 -7.03
CA HIS A 43 -19.58 -3.11 -5.69
C HIS A 43 -20.90 -2.86 -4.93
N PRO A 44 -21.48 -3.86 -4.25
CA PRO A 44 -22.77 -3.73 -3.58
C PRO A 44 -22.89 -2.52 -2.63
N ARG A 45 -21.79 -2.17 -1.96
CA ARG A 45 -21.76 -1.04 -0.99
C ARG A 45 -21.16 0.26 -1.53
N MET A 46 -20.30 0.19 -2.56
CA MET A 46 -19.52 1.35 -3.04
C MET A 46 -20.03 1.87 -4.39
N GLY A 47 -20.90 1.10 -5.07
CA GLY A 47 -21.33 1.41 -6.42
C GLY A 47 -20.20 1.18 -7.44
N PRO A 48 -20.13 1.98 -8.51
CA PRO A 48 -19.12 1.84 -9.54
C PRO A 48 -17.69 1.94 -8.99
N ILE A 49 -16.87 0.92 -9.30
CA ILE A 49 -15.48 0.83 -8.87
C ILE A 49 -14.56 0.49 -10.03
N ARG A 50 -13.31 0.94 -9.91
CA ARG A 50 -12.18 0.37 -10.64
C ARG A 50 -11.31 -0.37 -9.63
N VAL A 51 -11.00 -1.64 -9.85
CA VAL A 51 -10.37 -2.50 -8.84
C VAL A 51 -9.18 -3.25 -9.41
N ALA A 52 -8.10 -3.31 -8.63
CA ALA A 52 -7.01 -4.25 -8.82
C ALA A 52 -7.31 -5.50 -8.00
N VAL A 53 -7.43 -6.62 -8.71
CA VAL A 53 -7.71 -7.95 -8.15
C VAL A 53 -6.44 -8.79 -8.27
N PRO A 54 -6.00 -9.49 -7.22
CA PRO A 54 -4.83 -10.36 -7.31
C PRO A 54 -5.17 -11.59 -8.17
N ALA A 55 -4.25 -11.99 -9.04
CA ALA A 55 -4.43 -13.13 -9.94
C ALA A 55 -4.46 -14.49 -9.20
N SER A 56 -3.97 -14.51 -7.96
CA SER A 56 -3.96 -15.69 -7.10
C SER A 56 -4.13 -15.29 -5.63
N SER A 57 -4.72 -16.17 -4.83
CA SER A 57 -4.75 -16.03 -3.37
C SER A 57 -3.38 -16.26 -2.74
N VAL A 58 -3.12 -15.58 -1.63
CA VAL A 58 -2.01 -15.90 -0.72
C VAL A 58 -2.43 -17.09 0.15
N ALA A 59 -1.62 -18.15 0.13
CA ALA A 59 -1.88 -19.35 0.92
C ALA A 59 -1.09 -19.33 2.24
N THR A 60 -1.78 -19.49 3.37
CA THR A 60 -1.16 -19.66 4.69
C THR A 60 -1.53 -21.02 5.26
N VAL A 61 -0.53 -21.85 5.55
CA VAL A 61 -0.76 -23.18 6.15
C VAL A 61 -0.92 -23.05 7.66
N VAL A 62 -1.96 -23.69 8.21
CA VAL A 62 -2.24 -23.72 9.65
C VAL A 62 -2.53 -25.16 10.06
N GLY A 63 -1.54 -25.81 10.69
CA GLY A 63 -1.64 -27.23 11.00
C GLY A 63 -1.77 -28.07 9.72
N LYS A 64 -2.94 -28.72 9.54
CA LYS A 64 -3.27 -29.51 8.34
C LYS A 64 -4.17 -28.77 7.35
N GLU A 65 -4.60 -27.57 7.71
CA GLU A 65 -5.51 -26.75 6.93
C GLU A 65 -4.73 -25.64 6.22
N LYS A 66 -5.40 -24.97 5.29
CA LYS A 66 -4.85 -23.83 4.57
C LYS A 66 -5.88 -22.70 4.51
N ILE A 67 -5.41 -21.49 4.76
CA ILE A 67 -6.17 -20.25 4.57
C ILE A 67 -5.80 -19.68 3.20
N LEU A 68 -6.81 -19.34 2.42
CA LEU A 68 -6.68 -18.58 1.18
C LEU A 68 -7.08 -17.14 1.46
N SER A 69 -6.16 -16.22 1.22
CA SER A 69 -6.36 -14.79 1.45
C SER A 69 -6.28 -14.01 0.15
N LEU A 70 -7.26 -13.13 -0.07
CA LEU A 70 -7.31 -12.18 -1.17
C LEU A 70 -7.40 -10.77 -0.61
N VAL A 71 -6.78 -9.83 -1.31
CA VAL A 71 -6.89 -8.40 -1.02
C VAL A 71 -7.32 -7.68 -2.30
N PHE A 72 -8.40 -6.92 -2.24
CA PHE A 72 -8.88 -6.13 -3.37
C PHE A 72 -8.55 -4.67 -3.12
N PHE A 73 -7.93 -4.00 -4.09
CA PHE A 73 -7.58 -2.59 -4.00
C PHE A 73 -8.43 -1.79 -4.99
N SER A 74 -9.39 -1.03 -4.48
CA SER A 74 -10.45 -0.43 -5.27
C SER A 74 -10.49 1.09 -5.19
N CYS A 75 -10.83 1.73 -6.30
CA CYS A 75 -11.26 3.11 -6.34
C CYS A 75 -12.79 3.18 -6.32
N GLU A 76 -13.37 3.80 -5.29
CA GLU A 76 -14.79 4.18 -5.23
C GLU A 76 -15.01 5.45 -6.07
N LYS A 77 -15.39 5.27 -7.35
CA LYS A 77 -15.42 6.36 -8.34
C LYS A 77 -16.26 7.56 -7.92
N ARG A 78 -17.40 7.30 -7.26
CA ARG A 78 -18.31 8.36 -6.80
C ARG A 78 -17.69 9.28 -5.75
N ARG A 79 -16.79 8.75 -4.92
CA ARG A 79 -16.18 9.50 -3.81
C ARG A 79 -14.73 9.90 -4.09
N GLY A 80 -14.09 9.33 -5.11
CA GLY A 80 -12.66 9.52 -5.36
C GLY A 80 -11.81 9.04 -4.19
N LYS A 81 -12.26 7.97 -3.52
CA LYS A 81 -11.59 7.39 -2.34
C LYS A 81 -11.21 5.96 -2.61
N ILE A 82 -10.13 5.54 -1.98
CA ILE A 82 -9.69 4.15 -2.05
C ILE A 82 -10.45 3.33 -1.01
N ALA A 83 -10.70 2.09 -1.37
CA ALA A 83 -11.14 1.03 -0.50
C ALA A 83 -10.22 -0.19 -0.63
N ILE A 84 -9.99 -0.86 0.49
CA ILE A 84 -9.25 -2.11 0.58
C ILE A 84 -10.17 -3.14 1.22
N GLU A 85 -10.36 -4.26 0.52
CA GLU A 85 -11.20 -5.35 0.98
C GLU A 85 -10.35 -6.61 1.17
N LEU A 86 -10.58 -7.33 2.26
CA LEU A 86 -9.93 -8.59 2.61
C LEU A 86 -10.97 -9.70 2.58
N ALA A 87 -10.69 -10.74 1.80
CA ALA A 87 -11.44 -11.98 1.83
C ALA A 87 -10.50 -13.11 2.26
N ASN A 88 -10.85 -13.79 3.35
CA ASN A 88 -10.07 -14.90 3.88
C ASN A 88 -11.00 -16.08 4.05
N ALA A 89 -10.61 -17.26 3.59
CA ALA A 89 -11.41 -18.46 3.76
C ALA A 89 -10.54 -19.69 3.94
N ALA A 90 -11.13 -20.77 4.45
CA ALA A 90 -10.51 -22.08 4.41
C ALA A 90 -10.42 -22.56 2.95
N GLU A 91 -9.33 -23.20 2.55
CA GLU A 91 -9.23 -23.86 1.24
C GLU A 91 -10.33 -24.94 1.07
N SER A 92 -10.67 -25.62 2.17
CA SER A 92 -11.72 -26.65 2.24
C SER A 92 -13.15 -26.08 2.21
N ASP A 93 -13.33 -24.80 2.54
CA ASP A 93 -14.62 -24.10 2.51
C ASP A 93 -14.42 -22.63 2.13
N ALA A 94 -14.26 -22.37 0.84
CA ALA A 94 -14.08 -21.03 0.30
C ALA A 94 -15.35 -20.16 0.36
N ARG A 95 -16.51 -20.70 0.78
CA ARG A 95 -17.78 -19.97 0.87
C ARG A 95 -17.99 -19.35 2.25
N SER A 96 -17.46 -19.98 3.29
CA SER A 96 -17.50 -19.48 4.66
C SER A 96 -16.19 -18.75 4.95
N GLY A 97 -16.20 -17.42 4.87
CA GLY A 97 -15.02 -16.65 5.20
C GLY A 97 -14.65 -16.75 6.69
N LEU A 98 -13.38 -16.53 6.97
CA LEU A 98 -12.80 -16.51 8.31
C LEU A 98 -12.91 -15.09 8.87
N TYR A 99 -13.58 -14.99 10.02
CA TYR A 99 -13.80 -13.71 10.66
C TYR A 99 -12.51 -13.14 11.27
N PRO A 100 -12.33 -11.81 11.26
CA PRO A 100 -11.30 -11.17 12.06
C PRO A 100 -11.50 -11.47 13.56
N LYS A 101 -10.44 -11.89 14.23
CA LYS A 101 -10.35 -11.90 15.70
C LYS A 101 -10.22 -10.47 16.23
N GLN A 102 -9.51 -9.63 15.49
CA GLN A 102 -9.36 -8.19 15.72
C GLN A 102 -9.54 -7.46 14.39
N MET A 103 -10.00 -6.21 14.44
CA MET A 103 -10.13 -5.40 13.22
C MET A 103 -8.78 -5.31 12.52
N PRO A 104 -8.76 -5.45 11.17
CA PRO A 104 -7.51 -5.36 10.42
C PRO A 104 -6.84 -3.99 10.62
N ARG A 105 -5.55 -3.92 10.31
CA ARG A 105 -4.74 -2.71 10.42
C ARG A 105 -3.96 -2.50 9.12
N LEU A 106 -3.82 -1.25 8.73
CA LEU A 106 -3.00 -0.85 7.60
C LEU A 106 -1.75 -0.17 8.12
N PHE A 107 -0.59 -0.54 7.59
CA PHE A 107 0.65 0.12 7.92
C PHE A 107 1.34 0.65 6.68
N CYS A 108 1.76 1.91 6.75
CA CYS A 108 2.60 2.54 5.76
C CYS A 108 4.07 2.23 6.08
N ASN A 109 4.73 1.50 5.18
CA ASN A 109 6.18 1.40 5.19
C ASN A 109 6.74 2.62 4.43
N PRO A 110 7.55 3.46 5.07
CA PRO A 110 8.02 4.68 4.42
C PRO A 110 9.06 4.38 3.35
N ARG A 111 9.17 5.28 2.37
CA ARG A 111 10.27 5.24 1.39
C ARG A 111 11.61 5.55 2.02
N SER A 112 11.66 6.42 3.02
CA SER A 112 12.92 6.72 3.71
C SER A 112 13.27 5.60 4.68
N VAL A 113 14.49 5.07 4.59
CA VAL A 113 15.04 4.09 5.54
C VAL A 113 15.15 4.61 6.97
N SER A 114 15.13 5.94 7.16
CA SER A 114 15.18 6.59 8.48
C SER A 114 13.81 6.85 9.10
N ALA A 115 12.72 6.71 8.33
CA ALA A 115 11.38 6.91 8.84
C ALA A 115 10.84 5.60 9.43
N ALA A 116 10.07 5.69 10.51
CA ALA A 116 9.42 4.55 11.11
C ALA A 116 8.16 4.14 10.34
N ARG A 117 7.86 2.84 10.33
CA ARG A 117 6.55 2.30 9.93
C ARG A 117 5.46 2.98 10.75
N SER A 118 4.41 3.48 10.10
CA SER A 118 3.27 4.13 10.76
C SER A 118 1.97 3.40 10.43
N GLU A 119 1.00 3.47 11.33
CA GLU A 119 -0.35 2.95 11.07
C GLU A 119 -1.18 3.99 10.32
N ILE A 120 -1.91 3.54 9.30
CA ILE A 120 -2.90 4.35 8.59
C ILE A 120 -4.23 4.15 9.32
N ALA A 121 -4.79 5.24 9.84
CA ALA A 121 -6.06 5.19 10.56
C ALA A 121 -7.18 4.74 9.64
N THR A 122 -7.88 3.67 10.04
CA THR A 122 -8.92 3.05 9.22
C THR A 122 -10.13 2.64 10.05
N THR A 123 -11.30 2.69 9.43
CA THR A 123 -12.52 2.09 9.97
C THR A 123 -12.91 0.92 9.08
N TRP A 124 -13.04 -0.25 9.68
CA TRP A 124 -13.38 -1.48 8.97
C TRP A 124 -14.85 -1.83 9.15
N PHE A 125 -15.47 -2.30 8.08
CA PHE A 125 -16.75 -2.97 8.09
C PHE A 125 -16.52 -4.46 7.82
N VAL A 126 -17.11 -5.33 8.63
CA VAL A 126 -17.05 -6.78 8.45
C VAL A 126 -18.40 -7.28 7.94
N SER A 127 -18.40 -8.03 6.85
CA SER A 127 -19.59 -8.62 6.25
C SER A 127 -20.09 -9.84 7.05
N GLU A 128 -21.29 -10.34 6.72
CA GLU A 128 -21.85 -11.56 7.30
C GLU A 128 -21.07 -12.84 6.96
N ILE A 129 -20.13 -12.76 6.02
CA ILE A 129 -19.24 -13.87 5.67
C ILE A 129 -17.80 -13.65 6.14
N GLY A 130 -17.53 -12.58 6.90
CA GLY A 130 -16.23 -12.31 7.50
C GLY A 130 -15.27 -11.46 6.67
N ASP A 131 -15.66 -11.06 5.45
CA ASP A 131 -14.86 -10.15 4.63
C ASP A 131 -14.78 -8.78 5.29
N ALA A 132 -13.59 -8.18 5.28
CA ALA A 132 -13.33 -6.89 5.93
C ALA A 132 -13.05 -5.81 4.90
N LEU A 133 -13.83 -4.74 4.91
CA LEU A 133 -13.73 -3.60 3.99
C LEU A 133 -13.38 -2.31 4.75
N ALA A 134 -12.24 -1.72 4.42
CA ALA A 134 -11.92 -0.32 4.74
C ALA A 134 -12.20 0.56 3.53
N ASN A 135 -12.92 1.67 3.70
CA ASN A 135 -13.16 2.64 2.63
C ASN A 135 -12.93 4.09 3.08
N GLY A 136 -12.86 5.01 2.13
CA GLY A 136 -12.62 6.43 2.42
C GLY A 136 -11.14 6.82 2.49
N LEU A 137 -10.23 5.93 2.11
CA LEU A 137 -8.79 6.14 2.18
C LEU A 137 -8.34 7.18 1.15
N SER A 138 -7.38 8.02 1.52
CA SER A 138 -6.83 9.07 0.66
C SER A 138 -5.83 8.48 -0.35
N PRO A 139 -6.05 8.62 -1.68
CA PRO A 139 -5.07 8.17 -2.67
C PRO A 139 -3.68 8.79 -2.48
N VAL A 140 -3.62 10.04 -2.00
CA VAL A 140 -2.37 10.78 -1.78
C VAL A 140 -1.57 10.18 -0.62
N GLU A 141 -2.25 9.82 0.47
CA GLU A 141 -1.63 9.21 1.65
C GLU A 141 -1.04 7.84 1.29
N LEU A 142 -1.80 7.00 0.58
CA LEU A 142 -1.35 5.68 0.15
C LEU A 142 -0.16 5.77 -0.82
N ARG A 143 -0.14 6.77 -1.72
CA ARG A 143 1.02 7.07 -2.57
C ARG A 143 2.24 7.58 -1.80
N GLY A 144 2.13 7.94 -0.53
CA GLY A 144 3.28 8.31 0.30
C GLY A 144 4.11 7.10 0.75
N CYS A 145 3.52 5.90 0.73
CA CYS A 145 4.13 4.68 1.26
C CYS A 145 4.98 3.96 0.20
N ALA A 146 6.14 3.42 0.59
CA ALA A 146 6.90 2.48 -0.24
C ALA A 146 6.11 1.19 -0.48
N SER A 147 5.53 0.67 0.58
CA SER A 147 4.54 -0.40 0.57
C SER A 147 3.53 -0.20 1.70
N ILE A 148 2.40 -0.88 1.59
CA ILE A 148 1.33 -0.88 2.57
C ILE A 148 1.13 -2.32 3.01
N ASP A 149 1.33 -2.58 4.30
CA ASP A 149 1.03 -3.89 4.87
C ASP A 149 -0.40 -3.90 5.37
N VAL A 150 -1.17 -4.85 4.87
CA VAL A 150 -2.50 -5.16 5.40
C VAL A 150 -2.37 -6.33 6.36
N VAL A 151 -2.62 -6.09 7.65
CA VAL A 151 -2.44 -7.09 8.72
C VAL A 151 -3.80 -7.43 9.30
N GLN A 152 -4.10 -8.72 9.39
CA GLN A 152 -5.32 -9.22 10.01
C GLN A 152 -5.04 -10.46 10.86
N ASP A 153 -5.53 -10.46 12.09
CA ASP A 153 -5.56 -11.66 12.93
C ASP A 153 -6.93 -12.32 12.74
N LEU A 154 -6.95 -13.53 12.21
CA LEU A 154 -8.16 -14.32 11.93
C LEU A 154 -8.51 -15.19 13.14
N ALA A 155 -9.81 -15.35 13.40
CA ALA A 155 -10.32 -16.37 14.33
C ALA A 155 -10.42 -17.71 13.58
N LEU A 156 -9.81 -18.75 14.15
CA LEU A 156 -9.77 -20.06 13.51
C LEU A 156 -10.84 -21.01 14.05
N PRO A 157 -11.38 -21.91 13.21
CA PRO A 157 -12.27 -22.97 13.68
C PRO A 157 -11.59 -23.89 14.70
N ARG A 158 -12.38 -24.48 15.59
CA ARG A 158 -11.89 -25.49 16.53
C ARG A 158 -11.28 -26.67 15.78
N GLY A 159 -10.14 -27.16 16.26
CA GLY A 159 -9.45 -28.32 15.69
C GLY A 159 -8.33 -27.99 14.71
N TRP A 160 -8.14 -26.72 14.33
CA TRP A 160 -7.09 -26.27 13.42
C TRP A 160 -5.68 -26.18 14.05
N GLY A 161 -5.56 -26.48 15.34
CA GLY A 161 -4.29 -26.47 16.07
C GLY A 161 -3.87 -25.10 16.62
N ALA A 162 -4.59 -24.03 16.28
CA ALA A 162 -4.46 -22.70 16.85
C ALA A 162 -5.83 -22.02 16.93
N GLU A 163 -5.99 -21.05 17.82
CA GLU A 163 -7.21 -20.24 17.91
C GLU A 163 -7.19 -19.03 16.96
N THR A 164 -5.99 -18.59 16.58
CA THR A 164 -5.79 -17.43 15.71
C THR A 164 -4.66 -17.67 14.72
N GLN A 165 -4.74 -16.99 13.57
CA GLN A 165 -3.64 -16.90 12.60
C GLN A 165 -3.50 -15.47 12.12
N ARG A 166 -2.28 -14.95 12.10
CA ARG A 166 -1.96 -13.67 11.46
C ARG A 166 -1.73 -13.86 9.97
N ILE A 167 -2.39 -13.05 9.15
CA ILE A 167 -2.08 -12.87 7.74
C ILE A 167 -1.55 -11.45 7.52
N GLU A 168 -0.53 -11.32 6.69
CA GLU A 168 0.05 -10.05 6.27
C GLU A 168 0.20 -10.06 4.76
N ILE A 169 -0.36 -9.05 4.10
CA ILE A 169 -0.32 -8.91 2.64
C ILE A 169 0.25 -7.55 2.29
N GLU A 170 1.32 -7.54 1.50
CA GLU A 170 1.96 -6.33 1.02
C GLU A 170 1.32 -5.82 -0.28
N ILE A 171 0.91 -4.56 -0.27
CA ILE A 171 0.49 -3.80 -1.45
C ILE A 171 1.58 -2.78 -1.78
N ILE A 172 2.00 -2.73 -3.05
CA ILE A 172 2.96 -1.73 -3.52
C ILE A 172 2.21 -0.70 -4.36
N PRO A 173 2.04 0.55 -3.87
CA PRO A 173 1.29 1.59 -4.58
C PRO A 173 1.74 1.82 -6.02
N TYR A 174 3.03 1.64 -6.29
CA TYR A 174 3.66 1.94 -7.59
C TYR A 174 3.68 0.77 -8.57
N ARG A 175 3.08 -0.39 -8.22
CA ARG A 175 2.80 -1.42 -9.21
C ARG A 175 1.81 -0.85 -10.22
N ARG A 176 2.03 -1.11 -11.51
CA ARG A 176 1.30 -0.49 -12.62
C ARG A 176 -0.22 -0.57 -12.43
N GLU A 177 -0.71 -1.72 -11.99
CA GLU A 177 -2.13 -2.00 -11.80
C GLU A 177 -2.71 -1.22 -10.61
N VAL A 178 -1.98 -1.20 -9.48
CA VAL A 178 -2.36 -0.46 -8.28
C VAL A 178 -2.34 1.05 -8.54
N GLU A 179 -1.31 1.55 -9.23
CA GLU A 179 -1.21 2.97 -9.61
C GLU A 179 -2.32 3.37 -10.58
N SER A 180 -2.75 2.47 -11.48
CA SER A 180 -3.90 2.72 -12.35
C SER A 180 -5.20 2.93 -11.56
N VAL A 181 -5.41 2.16 -10.48
CA VAL A 181 -6.56 2.36 -9.58
C VAL A 181 -6.43 3.67 -8.81
N LEU A 182 -5.26 3.96 -8.25
CA LEU A 182 -4.98 5.21 -7.55
C LEU A 182 -5.23 6.44 -8.44
N SER A 183 -4.86 6.37 -9.71
CA SER A 183 -5.04 7.46 -10.69
C SER A 183 -6.50 7.71 -11.00
N SER A 184 -7.30 6.65 -11.18
CA SER A 184 -8.74 6.74 -11.41
C SER A 184 -9.50 7.42 -10.26
N CYS A 185 -8.92 7.47 -9.06
CA CYS A 185 -9.54 8.09 -7.89
C CYS A 185 -9.22 9.58 -7.73
N VAL A 186 -8.24 10.10 -8.48
CA VAL A 186 -7.95 11.53 -8.55
C VAL A 186 -8.90 12.23 -9.52
N GLU A 187 -9.38 11.51 -10.54
CA GLU A 187 -10.34 11.99 -11.56
C GLU A 187 -11.81 11.98 -11.08
N GLY A 188 -12.05 12.08 -9.77
CA GLY A 188 -13.42 12.21 -9.23
C GLY A 188 -14.10 13.50 -9.72
N PRO A 189 -15.45 13.61 -9.62
CA PRO A 189 -16.23 14.73 -10.17
C PRO A 189 -15.83 16.12 -9.65
N ALA A 190 -14.99 16.21 -8.61
CA ALA A 190 -14.43 17.47 -8.10
C ALA A 190 -13.44 18.15 -9.08
N LEU A 191 -12.86 17.44 -10.05
CA LEU A 191 -12.01 18.02 -11.10
C LEU A 191 -12.75 18.27 -12.43
N ALA A 192 -13.92 17.67 -12.63
CA ALA A 192 -14.77 17.93 -13.80
C ALA A 192 -15.60 19.24 -13.67
N ALA A 193 -15.52 19.91 -12.52
CA ALA A 193 -16.23 21.14 -12.20
C ALA A 193 -15.30 22.36 -12.02
N ARG A 194 -14.07 22.30 -12.57
CA ARG A 194 -13.14 23.44 -12.64
C ARG A 194 -12.85 23.81 -14.08
#